data_AF-Q7N435-F1
#
_entry.id   AF-Q7N435-F1
#
_cell.length_a   1.000
_cell.length_b   1.000
_cell.length_c   1.000
_cell.angle_alpha   90.00
_cell.angle_beta   90.00
_cell.angle_gamma   90.00
#
_symmetry.space_group_name_H-M   'P 1'
#
loop_
_entity.id
_entity.type
_entity.pdbx_description
1 polymer ?
#
loop_
_entity_poly.entity_id
_entity_poly.type
_entity_poly.pdbx_seq_one_letter_code
_entity_poly.pdbx_strand_id
1 'polypeptide(L)'
;MEKKNNLSNSEINPENTNNKTESPSADDLKKRFKAGSIPLQTDYERLINMADIGRKAVGKAPQQNGPGIGLKLDDNGTLNLKIGTIPDLADKGFSPLMLKNDILSVDLGSGLINKDNGISVGQGNGIVVNTDNIAVKAANGITVDGSGVSIKAGNGISVSGNGVEVKAKNNGSISVEPDGIAVKCWDGGGIVVTDNTGLYLKLEGGNTNNAWSGVSGLSLSKNGVKVKAGNGIKVDDKGVSIDPNKVLPRGMIVMFSGSSVPEGWALCDGKDNRPNLIDRFIMGGTTQNIGGKSSDSFSGAKDNKKFTFISESQTVRISGSTDGHGLTADENGPHQHEQGETLNRQGKCHNGYTEDNTDRDWVDGGRRGPEPPNYRAYTFPSGKGNPHSHPINLTSGGHNHSNNVTVPYYILAFIIKL
;
A
#
# COMPACT_ATOMS: atom_id res chain seq x y z
N MET A 1 20.17 -109.99 -1.42
CA MET A 1 19.76 -110.53 -0.11
C MET A 1 20.63 -109.89 0.94
N GLU A 2 20.01 -109.23 1.90
CA GLU A 2 20.62 -108.69 3.12
C GLU A 2 21.42 -109.75 3.87
N LYS A 3 22.52 -109.35 4.50
CA LYS A 3 22.59 -109.35 5.98
C LYS A 3 23.83 -108.63 6.50
N LYS A 4 23.54 -107.83 7.53
CA LYS A 4 24.43 -107.09 8.42
C LYS A 4 25.57 -107.97 8.95
N ASN A 5 26.74 -107.37 9.14
CA ASN A 5 27.65 -107.77 10.23
C ASN A 5 28.22 -106.52 10.90
N ASN A 6 27.74 -106.30 12.13
CA ASN A 6 28.38 -105.50 13.16
C ASN A 6 29.78 -106.05 13.42
N LEU A 7 30.80 -105.21 13.36
CA LEU A 7 32.07 -105.44 14.04
C LEU A 7 32.30 -104.29 15.02
N SER A 8 32.11 -104.64 16.28
CA SER A 8 32.50 -103.90 17.47
C SER A 8 33.97 -103.52 17.38
N ASN A 9 34.27 -102.23 17.43
CA ASN A 9 35.64 -101.74 17.56
C ASN A 9 36.01 -101.85 19.05
N SER A 10 36.57 -103.00 19.41
CA SER A 10 37.13 -103.28 20.72
C SER A 10 38.26 -102.29 21.04
N GLU A 11 38.09 -101.62 22.17
CA GLU A 11 39.13 -100.94 22.92
C GLU A 11 40.39 -101.81 22.98
N ILE A 12 41.49 -101.31 22.40
CA ILE A 12 42.82 -101.84 22.70
C ILE A 12 43.24 -101.18 24.00
N ASN A 13 42.91 -101.87 25.09
CA ASN A 13 43.51 -101.70 26.40
C ASN A 13 44.99 -102.10 26.27
N PRO A 14 45.96 -101.18 26.40
CA PRO A 14 47.36 -101.58 26.41
C PRO A 14 47.62 -102.25 27.75
N GLU A 15 47.67 -103.58 27.71
CA GLU A 15 48.17 -104.40 28.80
C GLU A 15 49.52 -103.87 29.25
N ASN A 16 49.54 -103.63 30.56
CA ASN A 16 50.67 -103.43 31.43
C ASN A 16 51.76 -104.49 31.18
N THR A 17 52.64 -104.24 30.21
CA THR A 17 53.98 -104.83 30.16
C THR A 17 54.94 -103.83 30.78
N ASN A 18 55.09 -103.98 32.08
CA ASN A 18 56.16 -103.40 32.89
C ASN A 18 57.51 -103.99 32.45
N ASN A 19 57.97 -103.60 31.26
CA ASN A 19 59.35 -103.77 30.81
C ASN A 19 59.78 -102.45 30.14
N LYS A 20 59.85 -101.39 30.94
CA LYS A 20 60.80 -100.31 30.67
C LYS A 20 62.22 -100.90 30.80
N THR A 21 62.70 -101.58 29.75
CA THR A 21 64.10 -101.38 29.40
C THR A 21 64.20 -99.92 29.00
N GLU A 22 64.57 -99.06 29.95
CA GLU A 22 64.86 -97.67 29.67
C GLU A 22 65.78 -97.63 28.45
N SER A 23 65.33 -96.96 27.38
CA SER A 23 66.21 -96.59 26.29
C SER A 23 67.41 -95.89 26.95
N PRO A 24 68.65 -96.36 26.69
CA PRO A 24 69.82 -95.79 27.35
C PRO A 24 69.81 -94.29 27.17
N SER A 25 70.06 -93.56 28.26
CA SER A 25 70.12 -92.11 28.21
C SER A 25 71.22 -91.67 27.23
N ALA A 26 71.18 -90.40 26.81
CA ALA A 26 72.26 -89.85 26.00
C ALA A 26 73.65 -90.09 26.64
N ASP A 27 73.75 -90.07 27.96
CA ASP A 27 75.00 -90.30 28.69
C ASP A 27 75.39 -91.78 28.74
N ASP A 28 74.44 -92.71 28.77
CA ASP A 28 74.72 -94.15 28.64
C ASP A 28 75.26 -94.50 27.26
N LEU A 29 74.68 -93.91 26.20
CA LEU A 29 75.22 -94.03 24.85
C LEU A 29 76.63 -93.43 24.78
N LYS A 30 76.87 -92.21 25.31
CA LYS A 30 78.23 -91.62 25.34
C LYS A 30 79.26 -92.51 26.03
N LYS A 31 78.91 -93.20 27.12
CA LYS A 31 79.82 -94.15 27.81
C LYS A 31 80.16 -95.37 26.95
N ARG A 32 79.23 -95.83 26.11
CA ARG A 32 79.43 -96.96 25.19
C ARG A 32 80.23 -96.56 23.95
N PHE A 33 80.15 -95.30 23.54
CA PHE A 33 80.91 -94.69 22.44
C PHE A 33 82.22 -94.01 22.87
N LYS A 34 82.87 -94.45 23.96
CA LYS A 34 84.15 -93.89 24.42
C LYS A 34 85.36 -94.55 23.75
N ALA A 35 86.50 -93.86 23.74
CA ALA A 35 87.77 -94.38 23.23
C ALA A 35 88.12 -95.74 23.90
N GLY A 36 88.48 -96.72 23.08
CA GLY A 36 88.81 -98.09 23.52
C GLY A 36 87.60 -99.00 23.79
N SER A 37 86.36 -98.52 23.59
CA SER A 37 85.14 -99.36 23.64
C SER A 37 84.70 -99.75 22.22
N ILE A 38 84.06 -100.92 22.08
CA ILE A 38 83.47 -101.40 20.82
C ILE A 38 81.94 -101.31 20.95
N PRO A 39 81.28 -100.29 20.37
CA PRO A 39 79.82 -100.19 20.40
C PRO A 39 79.15 -101.33 19.63
N LEU A 40 77.97 -101.80 20.09
CA LEU A 40 77.22 -102.87 19.45
C LEU A 40 76.28 -102.33 18.35
N GLN A 41 75.82 -103.19 17.43
CA GLN A 41 74.82 -102.84 16.41
C GLN A 41 73.59 -102.16 17.04
N THR A 42 73.11 -102.67 18.17
CA THR A 42 71.98 -102.11 18.90
C THR A 42 72.27 -100.73 19.49
N ASP A 43 73.53 -100.39 19.78
CA ASP A 43 73.92 -99.04 20.20
C ASP A 43 73.87 -98.04 19.03
N TYR A 44 74.23 -98.47 17.82
CA TYR A 44 74.10 -97.67 16.60
C TYR A 44 72.64 -97.44 16.20
N GLU A 45 71.81 -98.50 16.22
CA GLU A 45 70.37 -98.37 15.95
C GLU A 45 69.69 -97.40 16.93
N ARG A 46 70.04 -97.48 18.22
CA ARG A 46 69.53 -96.56 19.24
C ARG A 46 69.99 -95.12 19.02
N LEU A 47 71.25 -94.90 18.64
CA LEU A 47 71.77 -93.57 18.32
C LEU A 47 71.05 -92.97 17.09
N ILE A 48 70.86 -93.75 16.03
CA ILE A 48 70.15 -93.32 14.81
C ILE A 48 68.70 -92.99 15.13
N ASN A 49 68.02 -93.85 15.88
CA ASN A 49 66.64 -93.61 16.29
C ASN A 49 66.52 -92.36 17.18
N MET A 50 67.44 -92.16 18.13
CA MET A 50 67.46 -90.96 18.98
C MET A 50 67.71 -89.68 18.16
N ALA A 51 68.61 -89.72 17.18
CA ALA A 51 68.86 -88.62 16.28
C ALA A 51 67.67 -88.34 15.33
N ASP A 52 67.02 -89.38 14.82
CA ASP A 52 65.83 -89.25 13.95
C ASP A 52 64.62 -88.70 14.72
N ILE A 53 64.43 -89.13 15.97
CA ILE A 53 63.44 -88.59 16.89
C ILE A 53 63.71 -87.11 17.13
N GLY A 54 64.95 -86.73 17.48
CA GLY A 54 65.32 -85.32 17.70
C GLY A 54 65.09 -84.44 16.47
N ARG A 55 65.46 -84.94 15.29
CA ARG A 55 65.23 -84.26 14.00
C ARG A 55 63.73 -84.05 13.73
N LYS A 56 62.91 -85.10 13.90
CA LYS A 56 61.45 -85.02 13.70
C LYS A 56 60.79 -84.10 14.74
N ALA A 57 61.26 -84.10 15.99
CA ALA A 57 60.74 -83.27 17.06
C ALA A 57 60.86 -81.76 16.77
N VAL A 58 61.90 -81.34 16.04
CA VAL A 58 62.06 -79.95 15.58
C VAL A 58 61.47 -79.70 14.18
N GLY A 59 60.72 -80.67 13.62
CA GLY A 59 60.10 -80.57 12.29
C GLY A 59 61.10 -80.50 11.13
N LYS A 60 62.31 -81.02 11.30
CA LYS A 60 63.38 -80.98 10.30
C LYS A 60 63.23 -82.17 9.34
N ALA A 61 63.19 -81.97 8.02
CA ALA A 61 63.27 -83.05 7.02
C ALA A 61 64.70 -83.62 6.90
N PRO A 62 64.93 -84.81 6.29
CA PRO A 62 66.29 -85.27 6.02
C PRO A 62 67.07 -84.20 5.25
N GLN A 63 68.32 -83.93 5.66
CA GLN A 63 69.20 -82.90 5.08
C GLN A 63 68.75 -81.42 5.20
N GLN A 64 67.62 -81.11 5.85
CA GLN A 64 67.22 -79.73 6.10
C GLN A 64 68.13 -79.05 7.13
N ASN A 65 68.46 -77.78 6.90
CA ASN A 65 69.23 -76.97 7.85
C ASN A 65 68.28 -76.25 8.81
N GLY A 66 68.41 -76.53 10.11
CA GLY A 66 67.57 -75.97 11.17
C GLY A 66 66.18 -76.62 11.32
N PRO A 67 65.37 -76.15 12.27
CA PRO A 67 63.97 -76.55 12.46
C PRO A 67 63.07 -76.24 11.25
N GLY A 68 61.81 -76.69 11.29
CA GLY A 68 60.78 -76.33 10.31
C GLY A 68 60.56 -74.81 10.17
N ILE A 69 59.97 -74.36 9.05
CA ILE A 69 59.87 -72.92 8.66
C ILE A 69 59.24 -72.04 9.75
N GLY A 70 58.28 -72.56 10.53
CA GLY A 70 57.59 -71.84 11.61
C GLY A 70 58.30 -71.88 12.98
N LEU A 71 59.46 -72.52 13.08
CA LEU A 71 60.20 -72.73 14.32
C LEU A 71 61.64 -72.21 14.21
N LYS A 72 62.26 -71.91 15.35
CA LYS A 72 63.67 -71.54 15.47
C LYS A 72 64.27 -72.15 16.72
N LEU A 73 65.58 -72.39 16.73
CA LEU A 73 66.32 -72.59 17.98
C LEU A 73 66.80 -71.22 18.43
N ASP A 74 66.68 -70.92 19.73
CA ASP A 74 67.34 -69.74 20.31
C ASP A 74 68.84 -70.00 20.57
N ASP A 75 69.55 -69.00 21.08
CA ASP A 75 70.99 -69.07 21.34
C ASP A 75 71.37 -70.14 22.39
N ASN A 76 70.40 -70.58 23.20
CA ASN A 76 70.56 -71.66 24.17
C ASN A 76 70.19 -73.03 23.59
N GLY A 77 69.79 -73.10 22.32
CA GLY A 77 69.38 -74.34 21.66
C GLY A 77 67.95 -74.80 22.01
N THR A 78 67.10 -73.92 22.54
CA THR A 78 65.70 -74.25 22.85
C THR A 78 64.80 -73.97 21.65
N LEU A 79 63.87 -74.89 21.38
CA LEU A 79 62.91 -74.76 20.28
C LEU A 79 61.83 -73.72 20.60
N ASN A 80 61.67 -72.73 19.72
CA ASN A 80 60.75 -71.62 19.85
C ASN A 80 59.96 -71.40 18.55
N LEU A 81 58.84 -70.68 18.63
CA LEU A 81 58.12 -70.19 17.46
C LEU A 81 58.97 -69.14 16.71
N LYS A 82 59.03 -69.25 15.39
CA LYS A 82 59.66 -68.24 14.53
C LYS A 82 58.69 -67.08 14.32
N ILE A 83 58.69 -66.14 15.25
CA ILE A 83 57.91 -64.89 15.18
C ILE A 83 58.82 -63.78 14.65
N GLY A 84 58.36 -63.03 13.64
CA GLY A 84 59.08 -61.90 13.06
C GLY A 84 59.11 -60.66 13.97
N THR A 85 59.98 -59.70 13.67
CA THR A 85 60.05 -58.43 14.41
C THR A 85 59.14 -57.37 13.75
N ILE A 86 58.55 -56.51 14.58
CA ILE A 86 57.64 -55.40 14.22
C ILE A 86 58.13 -54.49 13.05
N PRO A 87 59.43 -54.24 12.82
CA PRO A 87 59.88 -53.34 11.75
C PRO A 87 59.51 -53.77 10.32
N ASP A 88 59.12 -55.03 10.10
CA ASP A 88 58.77 -55.56 8.78
C ASP A 88 57.30 -55.29 8.37
N LEU A 89 56.52 -54.57 9.19
CA LEU A 89 55.06 -54.39 9.05
C LEU A 89 54.66 -53.17 8.19
N ALA A 90 55.31 -52.98 7.03
CA ALA A 90 54.83 -52.01 6.03
C ALA A 90 53.52 -52.46 5.36
N ASP A 91 53.17 -53.74 5.49
CA ASP A 91 51.93 -54.31 4.98
C ASP A 91 50.80 -54.19 6.02
N LYS A 92 49.77 -53.40 5.69
CA LYS A 92 48.59 -53.18 6.53
C LYS A 92 47.52 -54.27 6.36
N GLY A 93 47.77 -55.31 5.57
CA GLY A 93 46.83 -56.40 5.31
C GLY A 93 46.69 -57.41 6.46
N PHE A 94 47.58 -57.37 7.46
CA PHE A 94 47.58 -58.34 8.56
C PHE A 94 48.04 -57.74 9.89
N SER A 95 47.57 -58.31 10.99
CA SER A 95 48.06 -58.03 12.34
C SER A 95 49.01 -59.13 12.79
N PRO A 96 50.18 -58.80 13.39
CA PRO A 96 51.14 -59.82 13.79
C PRO A 96 50.60 -60.69 14.92
N LEU A 97 50.93 -61.99 14.88
CA LEU A 97 50.91 -62.85 16.06
C LEU A 97 52.20 -62.60 16.85
N MET A 98 52.07 -62.29 18.14
CA MET A 98 53.17 -61.91 19.02
C MET A 98 53.14 -62.76 20.29
N LEU A 99 54.32 -63.12 20.80
CA LEU A 99 54.43 -63.70 22.12
C LEU A 99 54.56 -62.56 23.15
N LYS A 100 53.61 -62.44 24.07
CA LYS A 100 53.63 -61.45 25.14
C LYS A 100 53.29 -62.14 26.46
N ASN A 101 54.20 -62.07 27.43
CA ASN A 101 54.05 -62.74 28.73
C ASN A 101 53.70 -64.24 28.58
N ASP A 102 54.41 -64.94 27.70
CA ASP A 102 54.20 -66.35 27.35
C ASP A 102 52.83 -66.70 26.72
N ILE A 103 52.06 -65.69 26.31
CA ILE A 103 50.78 -65.86 25.60
C ILE A 103 50.94 -65.46 24.14
N LEU A 104 50.56 -66.36 23.22
CA LEU A 104 50.46 -66.03 21.80
C LEU A 104 49.23 -65.14 21.58
N SER A 105 49.47 -63.88 21.24
CA SER A 105 48.49 -62.80 21.18
C SER A 105 48.48 -62.15 19.79
N VAL A 106 47.40 -61.44 19.46
CA VAL A 106 47.34 -60.57 18.28
C VAL A 106 47.42 -59.12 18.75
N ASP A 107 48.15 -58.27 18.03
CA ASP A 107 48.18 -56.83 18.32
C ASP A 107 46.83 -56.19 17.98
N LEU A 108 46.27 -55.44 18.94
CA LEU A 108 44.97 -54.78 18.76
C LEU A 108 45.19 -53.36 18.25
N GLY A 109 44.84 -53.16 16.97
CA GLY A 109 44.81 -51.82 16.38
C GLY A 109 43.73 -50.91 16.98
N SER A 110 43.73 -49.64 16.56
CA SER A 110 42.72 -48.68 16.98
C SER A 110 41.30 -49.15 16.59
N GLY A 111 40.38 -49.06 17.54
CA GLY A 111 38.97 -49.46 17.35
C GLY A 111 38.67 -50.92 17.68
N LEU A 112 39.68 -51.73 18.02
CA LEU A 112 39.49 -53.06 18.60
C LEU A 112 39.85 -53.07 20.09
N ILE A 113 39.17 -53.91 20.86
CA ILE A 113 39.40 -54.10 22.29
C ILE A 113 39.41 -55.60 22.60
N ASN A 114 40.15 -56.00 23.62
CA ASN A 114 40.07 -57.36 24.15
C ASN A 114 38.99 -57.40 25.23
N LYS A 115 38.08 -58.37 25.15
CA LYS A 115 37.11 -58.71 26.19
C LYS A 115 37.37 -60.13 26.67
N ASP A 116 36.68 -60.55 27.73
CA ASP A 116 36.81 -61.88 28.33
C ASP A 116 36.53 -63.02 27.33
N ASN A 117 35.77 -62.74 26.27
CA ASN A 117 35.42 -63.69 25.20
C ASN A 117 36.18 -63.45 23.87
N GLY A 118 37.23 -62.62 23.87
CA GLY A 118 38.10 -62.38 22.71
C GLY A 118 38.06 -60.96 22.16
N ILE A 119 38.48 -60.81 20.90
CA ILE A 119 38.61 -59.53 20.22
C ILE A 119 37.22 -59.00 19.86
N SER A 120 36.93 -57.76 20.24
CA SER A 120 35.66 -57.07 19.98
C SER A 120 35.92 -55.68 19.39
N VAL A 121 34.90 -55.09 18.77
CA VAL A 121 34.97 -53.69 18.33
C VAL A 121 34.79 -52.78 19.55
N GLY A 122 35.62 -51.76 19.66
CA GLY A 122 35.50 -50.71 20.66
C GLY A 122 34.22 -49.92 20.43
N GLN A 123 33.26 -50.03 21.34
CA GLN A 123 32.00 -49.31 21.23
C GLN A 123 32.21 -47.82 21.52
N GLY A 124 32.19 -47.00 20.47
CA GLY A 124 32.09 -45.54 20.59
C GLY A 124 30.65 -45.06 20.79
N ASN A 125 30.36 -43.79 20.50
CA ASN A 125 29.01 -43.23 20.68
C ASN A 125 28.01 -43.63 19.58
N GLY A 126 28.50 -43.98 18.38
CA GLY A 126 27.66 -44.19 17.19
C GLY A 126 27.21 -45.64 16.96
N ILE A 127 27.78 -46.61 17.67
CA ILE A 127 27.47 -48.03 17.48
C ILE A 127 27.11 -48.68 18.82
N VAL A 128 26.45 -49.83 18.72
CA VAL A 128 26.21 -50.78 19.80
C VAL A 128 26.81 -52.11 19.36
N VAL A 129 27.70 -52.65 20.18
CA VAL A 129 28.33 -53.95 19.94
C VAL A 129 27.62 -54.96 20.84
N ASN A 130 26.76 -55.78 20.26
CA ASN A 130 26.02 -56.84 20.94
C ASN A 130 26.78 -58.17 20.84
N THR A 131 26.25 -59.21 21.49
CA THR A 131 26.82 -60.56 21.44
C THR A 131 26.89 -61.10 20.00
N ASP A 132 25.82 -60.90 19.21
CA ASP A 132 25.67 -61.55 17.90
C ASP A 132 25.84 -60.59 16.72
N ASN A 133 25.85 -59.27 16.96
CA ASN A 133 25.96 -58.27 15.89
C ASN A 133 26.52 -56.92 16.36
N ILE A 134 26.80 -56.05 15.40
CA ILE A 134 27.10 -54.62 15.62
C ILE A 134 26.00 -53.82 14.94
N ALA A 135 25.39 -52.90 15.67
CA ALA A 135 24.32 -52.04 15.17
C ALA A 135 24.69 -50.56 15.31
N VAL A 136 24.03 -49.69 14.53
CA VAL A 136 24.12 -48.24 14.73
C VAL A 136 23.26 -47.86 15.92
N LYS A 137 23.80 -47.00 16.80
CA LYS A 137 23.05 -46.43 17.92
C LYS A 137 22.17 -45.30 17.39
N ALA A 138 20.88 -45.56 17.23
CA ALA A 138 19.91 -44.56 16.81
C ALA A 138 19.82 -43.40 17.83
N ALA A 139 19.83 -42.17 17.33
CA ALA A 139 19.51 -40.96 18.10
C ALA A 139 18.20 -40.35 17.58
N ASN A 140 17.84 -39.15 18.06
CA ASN A 140 16.68 -38.43 17.57
C ASN A 140 16.78 -38.19 16.05
N GLY A 141 15.69 -38.47 15.33
CA GLY A 141 15.62 -38.25 13.88
C GLY A 141 16.17 -39.40 13.03
N ILE A 142 16.73 -40.46 13.63
CA ILE A 142 17.20 -41.66 12.91
C ILE A 142 16.39 -42.88 13.37
N THR A 143 16.02 -43.73 12.42
CA THR A 143 15.45 -45.06 12.66
C THR A 143 16.49 -46.11 12.24
N VAL A 144 16.73 -47.10 13.09
CA VAL A 144 17.58 -48.25 12.79
C VAL A 144 16.75 -49.51 13.02
N ASP A 145 16.45 -50.25 11.97
CA ASP A 145 15.59 -51.45 12.01
C ASP A 145 16.03 -52.49 10.96
N GLY A 146 15.17 -53.50 10.70
CA GLY A 146 15.44 -54.56 9.73
C GLY A 146 15.59 -54.07 8.28
N SER A 147 15.18 -52.85 7.96
CA SER A 147 15.38 -52.19 6.66
C SER A 147 16.66 -51.34 6.62
N GLY A 148 17.45 -51.28 7.71
CA GLY A 148 18.71 -50.57 7.79
C GLY A 148 18.61 -49.26 8.58
N VAL A 149 19.34 -48.23 8.14
CA VAL A 149 19.39 -46.91 8.79
C VAL A 149 18.68 -45.88 7.92
N SER A 150 17.67 -45.21 8.47
CA SER A 150 16.87 -44.21 7.75
C SER A 150 16.58 -42.97 8.61
N ILE A 151 16.11 -41.89 7.98
CA ILE A 151 15.59 -40.73 8.71
C ILE A 151 14.21 -41.08 9.28
N LYS A 152 13.95 -40.67 10.52
CA LYS A 152 12.65 -40.78 11.15
C LYS A 152 11.70 -39.72 10.58
N ALA A 153 10.63 -40.16 9.91
CA ALA A 153 9.58 -39.26 9.43
C ALA A 153 8.87 -38.52 10.58
N GLY A 154 8.33 -37.34 10.30
CA GLY A 154 7.69 -36.48 11.29
C GLY A 154 6.79 -35.41 10.70
N ASN A 155 6.47 -34.38 11.50
CA ASN A 155 5.78 -33.21 10.99
C ASN A 155 6.74 -32.42 10.09
N GLY A 156 6.33 -32.15 8.85
CA GLY A 156 7.15 -31.42 7.88
C GLY A 156 8.13 -32.28 7.07
N ILE A 157 8.35 -33.55 7.41
CA ILE A 157 9.24 -34.47 6.68
C ILE A 157 8.53 -35.80 6.40
N SER A 158 8.50 -36.22 5.14
CA SER A 158 8.15 -37.58 4.72
C SER A 158 9.41 -38.34 4.29
N VAL A 159 9.41 -39.65 4.55
CA VAL A 159 10.47 -40.56 4.12
C VAL A 159 9.80 -41.71 3.38
N SER A 160 10.20 -41.94 2.13
CA SER A 160 9.58 -42.93 1.23
C SER A 160 10.63 -43.58 0.33
N GLY A 161 10.20 -44.41 -0.63
CA GLY A 161 11.08 -44.98 -1.66
C GLY A 161 11.74 -43.92 -2.55
N ASN A 162 11.19 -42.70 -2.60
CA ASN A 162 11.78 -41.56 -3.32
C ASN A 162 12.86 -40.81 -2.50
N GLY A 163 13.06 -41.19 -1.23
CA GLY A 163 14.00 -40.53 -0.33
C GLY A 163 13.31 -39.69 0.75
N VAL A 164 13.93 -38.57 1.13
CA VAL A 164 13.45 -37.65 2.17
C VAL A 164 12.86 -36.42 1.50
N GLU A 165 11.60 -36.12 1.79
CA GLU A 165 10.82 -35.05 1.17
C GLU A 165 10.21 -34.14 2.23
N VAL A 166 9.85 -32.92 1.83
CA VAL A 166 9.07 -32.02 2.69
C VAL A 166 7.61 -32.45 2.70
N LYS A 167 7.05 -32.62 3.89
CA LYS A 167 5.62 -32.90 4.09
C LYS A 167 4.87 -31.60 4.35
N ALA A 168 4.33 -30.99 3.30
CA ALA A 168 3.46 -29.84 3.43
C ALA A 168 2.16 -30.17 4.19
N LYS A 169 1.63 -29.19 4.93
CA LYS A 169 0.31 -29.29 5.56
C LYS A 169 -0.78 -29.17 4.49
N ASN A 170 -1.82 -30.02 4.57
CA ASN A 170 -3.01 -29.86 3.74
C ASN A 170 -3.60 -28.44 3.90
N ASN A 171 -3.88 -27.76 2.79
CA ASN A 171 -4.30 -26.36 2.75
C ASN A 171 -3.32 -25.37 3.41
N GLY A 172 -2.04 -25.74 3.50
CA GLY A 172 -0.95 -24.84 3.93
C GLY A 172 -0.48 -23.92 2.80
N SER A 173 0.44 -23.02 3.14
CA SER A 173 1.07 -22.10 2.21
C SER A 173 2.28 -22.69 1.49
N ILE A 174 2.74 -23.88 1.87
CA ILE A 174 3.81 -24.59 1.16
C ILE A 174 3.15 -25.64 0.27
N SER A 175 3.54 -25.67 -0.99
CA SER A 175 3.20 -26.74 -1.94
C SER A 175 4.49 -27.45 -2.33
N VAL A 176 4.42 -28.77 -2.41
CA VAL A 176 5.55 -29.65 -2.74
C VAL A 176 5.12 -30.38 -4.00
N GLU A 177 5.72 -29.99 -5.11
CA GLU A 177 5.40 -30.45 -6.47
C GLU A 177 6.61 -31.20 -7.06
N PRO A 178 6.46 -31.92 -8.19
CA PRO A 178 7.57 -32.68 -8.79
C PRO A 178 8.80 -31.84 -9.18
N ASP A 179 8.62 -30.53 -9.41
CA ASP A 179 9.69 -29.59 -9.77
C ASP A 179 10.28 -28.83 -8.57
N GLY A 180 9.73 -29.02 -7.36
CA GLY A 180 10.30 -28.49 -6.12
C GLY A 180 9.28 -28.01 -5.10
N ILE A 181 9.70 -27.04 -4.28
CA ILE A 181 8.89 -26.46 -3.21
C ILE A 181 8.50 -25.04 -3.58
N ALA A 182 7.21 -24.74 -3.51
CA ALA A 182 6.64 -23.44 -3.81
C ALA A 182 5.82 -22.89 -2.64
N VAL A 183 5.55 -21.58 -2.69
CA VAL A 183 4.57 -20.95 -1.82
C VAL A 183 3.23 -20.88 -2.55
N LYS A 184 2.21 -21.54 -2.00
CA LYS A 184 0.83 -21.47 -2.47
C LYS A 184 0.24 -20.12 -2.10
N CYS A 185 0.01 -19.28 -3.11
CA CYS A 185 -0.69 -18.02 -2.96
C CYS A 185 -2.20 -18.25 -3.09
N TRP A 186 -3.00 -17.46 -2.36
CA TRP A 186 -4.46 -17.47 -2.52
C TRP A 186 -4.83 -16.68 -3.78
N ASP A 187 -5.61 -17.28 -4.69
CA ASP A 187 -5.99 -16.65 -5.98
C ASP A 187 -6.70 -15.29 -5.82
N GLY A 188 -7.48 -15.14 -4.73
CA GLY A 188 -8.14 -13.89 -4.35
C GLY A 188 -7.30 -12.98 -3.45
N GLY A 189 -6.10 -13.42 -3.07
CA GLY A 189 -5.20 -12.69 -2.18
C GLY A 189 -4.41 -11.59 -2.87
N GLY A 190 -3.82 -10.72 -2.06
CA GLY A 190 -2.94 -9.63 -2.52
C GLY A 190 -1.50 -10.05 -2.78
N ILE A 191 -1.17 -11.35 -2.72
CA ILE A 191 0.19 -11.87 -2.98
C ILE A 191 0.10 -12.87 -4.14
N VAL A 192 1.04 -12.80 -5.07
CA VAL A 192 1.10 -13.62 -6.28
C VAL A 192 2.55 -14.02 -6.61
N VAL A 193 2.72 -15.17 -7.25
CA VAL A 193 3.97 -15.59 -7.91
C VAL A 193 3.73 -15.47 -9.41
N THR A 194 4.48 -14.63 -10.12
CA THR A 194 4.17 -14.27 -11.51
C THR A 194 5.13 -14.86 -12.55
N ASP A 195 6.42 -15.05 -12.21
CA ASP A 195 7.47 -15.41 -13.18
C ASP A 195 8.63 -16.21 -12.57
N ASN A 196 8.36 -16.98 -11.51
CA ASN A 196 9.37 -17.78 -10.80
C ASN A 196 10.52 -16.98 -10.16
N THR A 197 10.45 -15.64 -10.12
CA THR A 197 11.48 -14.80 -9.49
C THR A 197 11.21 -14.50 -8.02
N GLY A 198 9.96 -14.59 -7.56
CA GLY A 198 9.61 -14.36 -6.16
C GLY A 198 8.12 -14.17 -5.87
N LEU A 199 7.85 -13.71 -4.64
CA LEU A 199 6.53 -13.34 -4.14
C LEU A 199 6.31 -11.83 -4.32
N TYR A 200 5.22 -11.46 -4.97
CA TYR A 200 4.88 -10.07 -5.29
C TYR A 200 3.53 -9.67 -4.72
N LEU A 201 3.35 -8.38 -4.44
CA LEU A 201 2.03 -7.84 -4.16
C LEU A 201 1.24 -7.71 -5.48
N LYS A 202 0.03 -8.27 -5.51
CA LYS A 202 -0.95 -8.06 -6.57
C LYS A 202 -1.71 -6.76 -6.30
N LEU A 203 -1.54 -5.78 -7.18
CA LEU A 203 -2.31 -4.55 -7.13
C LEU A 203 -3.56 -4.66 -8.02
N GLU A 204 -4.69 -4.17 -7.52
CA GLU A 204 -5.95 -4.16 -8.27
C GLU A 204 -5.83 -3.37 -9.58
N GLY A 205 -6.35 -3.96 -10.67
CA GLY A 205 -6.26 -3.39 -12.01
C GLY A 205 -4.90 -3.50 -12.69
N GLY A 206 -3.93 -4.21 -12.10
CA GLY A 206 -2.67 -4.59 -12.75
C GLY A 206 -2.93 -5.60 -13.87
N ASN A 207 -2.27 -5.44 -15.02
CA ASN A 207 -2.32 -6.43 -16.10
C ASN A 207 -1.55 -7.70 -15.67
N THR A 208 -2.11 -8.86 -15.98
CA THR A 208 -1.64 -10.20 -15.58
C THR A 208 -0.25 -10.57 -16.08
N ASN A 209 0.36 -9.75 -16.94
CA ASN A 209 1.65 -10.02 -17.57
C ASN A 209 2.79 -9.16 -16.98
N ASN A 210 2.97 -9.20 -15.66
CA ASN A 210 4.06 -8.49 -14.94
C ASN A 210 3.99 -6.95 -14.93
N ALA A 211 2.83 -6.34 -15.18
CA ALA A 211 2.67 -4.90 -15.02
C ALA A 211 2.30 -4.57 -13.57
N TRP A 212 3.32 -4.36 -12.72
CA TRP A 212 3.25 -3.87 -11.33
C TRP A 212 2.55 -2.51 -11.13
N SER A 213 1.92 -1.97 -12.17
CA SER A 213 1.15 -0.74 -12.11
C SER A 213 -0.10 -0.86 -12.97
N GLY A 214 -1.20 -1.23 -12.34
CA GLY A 214 -2.52 -1.03 -12.88
C GLY A 214 -3.02 0.41 -12.75
N VAL A 215 -4.34 0.56 -12.90
CA VAL A 215 -5.13 1.70 -12.39
C VAL A 215 -5.13 1.81 -10.85
N SER A 216 -4.41 0.93 -10.15
CA SER A 216 -4.25 0.97 -8.69
C SER A 216 -3.78 2.34 -8.20
N GLY A 217 -4.31 2.74 -7.04
CA GLY A 217 -3.82 3.88 -6.28
C GLY A 217 -2.44 3.67 -5.65
N LEU A 218 -1.85 2.48 -5.82
CA LEU A 218 -0.49 2.15 -5.40
C LEU A 218 0.41 1.88 -6.61
N SER A 219 1.70 2.04 -6.42
CA SER A 219 2.75 1.67 -7.38
C SER A 219 3.84 0.89 -6.65
N LEU A 220 4.34 -0.16 -7.29
CA LEU A 220 5.46 -0.95 -6.80
C LEU A 220 6.72 -0.57 -7.56
N SER A 221 7.85 -0.60 -6.87
CA SER A 221 9.17 -0.38 -7.45
C SER A 221 10.22 -1.16 -6.66
N LYS A 222 11.46 -1.18 -7.15
CA LYS A 222 12.60 -1.72 -6.39
C LYS A 222 12.81 -1.08 -5.01
N ASN A 223 12.25 0.11 -4.77
CA ASN A 223 12.32 0.83 -3.51
C ASN A 223 11.14 0.51 -2.56
N GLY A 224 10.21 -0.38 -2.97
CA GLY A 224 9.02 -0.75 -2.20
C GLY A 224 7.72 -0.21 -2.81
N VAL A 225 6.69 -0.14 -1.95
CA VAL A 225 5.32 0.27 -2.29
C VAL A 225 5.11 1.74 -1.96
N LYS A 226 4.50 2.50 -2.87
CA LYS A 226 4.10 3.89 -2.61
C LYS A 226 2.74 4.21 -3.22
N VAL A 227 2.11 5.28 -2.74
CA VAL A 227 0.90 5.84 -3.36
C VAL A 227 1.23 6.37 -4.77
N LYS A 228 0.39 6.01 -5.73
CA LYS A 228 0.38 6.56 -7.08
C LYS A 228 -0.42 7.86 -7.05
N ALA A 229 0.27 9.00 -7.04
CA ALA A 229 -0.35 10.32 -6.98
C ALA A 229 -1.32 10.54 -8.17
N GLY A 230 -2.58 10.82 -7.87
CA GLY A 230 -3.58 11.27 -8.84
C GLY A 230 -3.65 12.81 -8.94
N ASN A 231 -4.69 13.32 -9.59
CA ASN A 231 -4.94 14.77 -9.61
C ASN A 231 -5.32 15.26 -8.20
N GLY A 232 -4.56 16.22 -7.68
CA GLY A 232 -4.81 16.82 -6.37
C GLY A 232 -4.12 16.15 -5.19
N ILE A 233 -3.33 15.09 -5.42
CA ILE A 233 -2.52 14.44 -4.38
C ILE A 233 -1.03 14.64 -4.71
N LYS A 234 -0.23 14.97 -3.69
CA LYS A 234 1.22 15.02 -3.75
C LYS A 234 1.78 13.90 -2.88
N VAL A 235 2.80 13.21 -3.40
CA VAL A 235 3.54 12.18 -2.66
C VAL A 235 5.01 12.54 -2.72
N ASP A 236 5.59 12.90 -1.57
CA ASP A 236 6.99 13.30 -1.43
C ASP A 236 7.63 12.71 -0.16
N ASP A 237 8.82 13.19 0.20
CA ASP A 237 9.57 12.77 1.38
C ASP A 237 8.89 13.12 2.71
N LYS A 238 7.90 14.03 2.70
CA LYS A 238 7.07 14.39 3.86
C LYS A 238 5.79 13.55 3.96
N GLY A 239 5.51 12.71 2.98
CA GLY A 239 4.39 11.78 2.97
C GLY A 239 3.36 12.06 1.86
N VAL A 240 2.10 11.77 2.16
CA VAL A 240 0.97 11.94 1.24
C VAL A 240 0.14 13.14 1.69
N SER A 241 0.00 14.14 0.82
CA SER A 241 -0.77 15.35 1.11
C SER A 241 -1.67 15.74 -0.07
N ILE A 242 -2.58 16.69 0.15
CA ILE A 242 -3.23 17.38 -0.96
C ILE A 242 -2.20 18.24 -1.71
N ASP A 243 -2.41 18.41 -3.01
CA ASP A 243 -1.76 19.43 -3.82
C ASP A 243 -2.64 20.68 -3.83
N PRO A 244 -2.39 21.66 -2.93
CA PRO A 244 -3.26 22.82 -2.78
C PRO A 244 -3.30 23.66 -4.06
N ASN A 245 -2.30 23.62 -4.93
CA ASN A 245 -2.30 24.42 -6.16
C ASN A 245 -3.21 23.82 -7.24
N LYS A 246 -3.46 22.52 -7.19
CA LYS A 246 -4.41 21.83 -8.08
C LYS A 246 -5.84 21.81 -7.51
N VAL A 247 -5.97 21.58 -6.20
CA VAL A 247 -7.29 21.47 -5.54
C VAL A 247 -7.89 22.85 -5.25
N LEU A 248 -7.04 23.84 -4.95
CA LEU A 248 -7.43 25.22 -4.66
C LEU A 248 -6.68 26.15 -5.65
N PRO A 249 -7.13 26.25 -6.91
CA PRO A 249 -6.47 27.09 -7.91
C PRO A 249 -6.40 28.55 -7.48
N ARG A 250 -5.31 29.22 -7.89
CA ARG A 250 -5.12 30.66 -7.72
C ARG A 250 -6.31 31.44 -8.28
N GLY A 251 -6.75 32.44 -7.54
CA GLY A 251 -7.93 33.23 -7.91
C GLY A 251 -9.26 32.69 -7.37
N MET A 252 -9.29 31.51 -6.75
CA MET A 252 -10.47 31.02 -6.04
C MET A 252 -10.82 31.96 -4.89
N ILE A 253 -12.08 32.40 -4.84
CA ILE A 253 -12.62 33.27 -3.79
C ILE A 253 -13.55 32.46 -2.90
N VAL A 254 -13.36 32.54 -1.58
CA VAL A 254 -14.20 31.88 -0.58
C VAL A 254 -14.69 32.89 0.45
N MET A 255 -15.86 32.61 1.02
CA MET A 255 -16.36 33.32 2.19
C MET A 255 -15.64 32.84 3.44
N PHE A 256 -15.18 33.77 4.27
CA PHE A 256 -14.33 33.51 5.42
C PHE A 256 -14.83 34.26 6.65
N SER A 257 -14.97 33.54 7.77
CA SER A 257 -15.46 34.06 9.06
C SER A 257 -14.37 34.14 10.15
N GLY A 258 -13.11 33.83 9.81
CA GLY A 258 -12.00 33.89 10.76
C GLY A 258 -11.46 35.30 10.98
N SER A 259 -10.71 35.49 12.07
CA SER A 259 -10.14 36.79 12.46
C SER A 259 -8.84 37.15 11.71
N SER A 260 -8.11 36.16 11.19
CA SER A 260 -6.85 36.34 10.47
C SER A 260 -6.85 35.55 9.16
N VAL A 261 -6.48 36.20 8.06
CA VAL A 261 -6.40 35.54 6.74
C VAL A 261 -5.29 34.46 6.78
N PRO A 262 -5.59 33.19 6.43
CA PRO A 262 -4.61 32.11 6.47
C PRO A 262 -3.44 32.33 5.49
N GLU A 263 -2.31 31.69 5.78
CA GLU A 263 -1.17 31.69 4.86
C GLU A 263 -1.58 31.16 3.46
N GLY A 264 -1.08 31.82 2.41
CA GLY A 264 -1.43 31.48 1.03
C GLY A 264 -2.78 32.03 0.55
N TRP A 265 -3.45 32.86 1.35
CA TRP A 265 -4.66 33.59 1.00
C TRP A 265 -4.48 35.10 1.25
N ALA A 266 -5.33 35.92 0.62
CA ALA A 266 -5.38 37.36 0.85
C ALA A 266 -6.82 37.86 0.88
N LEU A 267 -7.06 39.02 1.50
CA LEU A 267 -8.36 39.69 1.46
C LEU A 267 -8.62 40.26 0.06
N CYS A 268 -9.86 40.18 -0.41
CA CYS A 268 -10.33 40.85 -1.63
C CYS A 268 -10.55 42.35 -1.36
N ASP A 269 -9.46 43.10 -1.16
CA ASP A 269 -9.46 44.52 -0.77
C ASP A 269 -9.04 45.49 -1.90
N GLY A 270 -8.80 44.98 -3.10
CA GLY A 270 -8.35 45.80 -4.24
C GLY A 270 -6.84 45.99 -4.37
N LYS A 271 -6.04 45.54 -3.39
CA LYS A 271 -4.58 45.64 -3.48
C LYS A 271 -3.99 44.54 -4.36
N ASP A 272 -2.80 44.80 -4.92
CA ASP A 272 -2.06 43.88 -5.78
C ASP A 272 -2.90 43.27 -6.92
N ASN A 273 -3.72 44.11 -7.56
CA ASN A 273 -4.65 43.73 -8.64
C ASN A 273 -5.72 42.70 -8.25
N ARG A 274 -5.93 42.43 -6.96
CA ARG A 274 -7.05 41.60 -6.48
C ARG A 274 -8.38 42.33 -6.65
N PRO A 275 -9.50 41.62 -6.76
CA PRO A 275 -10.82 42.23 -6.67
C PRO A 275 -11.01 42.95 -5.33
N ASN A 276 -11.70 44.09 -5.34
CA ASN A 276 -12.22 44.70 -4.11
C ASN A 276 -13.70 44.28 -3.97
N LEU A 277 -13.97 43.38 -3.02
CA LEU A 277 -15.31 42.85 -2.74
C LEU A 277 -15.86 43.34 -1.39
N ILE A 278 -15.17 44.26 -0.71
CA ILE A 278 -15.65 44.85 0.54
C ILE A 278 -16.90 45.66 0.25
N ASP A 279 -17.94 45.46 1.07
CA ASP A 279 -19.23 46.15 0.99
C ASP A 279 -19.94 46.03 -0.36
N ARG A 280 -19.71 44.92 -1.06
CA ARG A 280 -20.28 44.63 -2.37
C ARG A 280 -21.03 43.32 -2.38
N PHE A 281 -22.15 43.33 -3.08
CA PHE A 281 -22.87 42.11 -3.40
C PHE A 281 -22.20 41.39 -4.58
N ILE A 282 -22.14 40.05 -4.52
CA ILE A 282 -21.52 39.24 -5.57
C ILE A 282 -22.58 38.87 -6.61
N MET A 283 -22.36 39.31 -7.85
CA MET A 283 -23.22 39.02 -8.99
C MET A 283 -22.57 37.93 -9.86
N GLY A 284 -23.33 36.90 -10.22
CA GLY A 284 -22.89 35.88 -11.18
C GLY A 284 -22.71 36.48 -12.58
N GLY A 285 -21.66 36.05 -13.29
CA GLY A 285 -21.36 36.51 -14.64
C GLY A 285 -20.57 35.46 -15.43
N THR A 286 -20.12 35.82 -16.64
CA THR A 286 -19.26 34.98 -17.47
C THR A 286 -17.78 35.31 -17.24
N THR A 287 -16.87 34.49 -17.78
CA THR A 287 -15.42 34.72 -17.66
C THR A 287 -14.96 36.04 -18.30
N GLN A 288 -15.67 36.53 -19.31
CA GLN A 288 -15.41 37.82 -19.96
C GLN A 288 -15.80 39.01 -19.07
N ASN A 289 -16.71 38.81 -18.12
CA ASN A 289 -17.20 39.87 -17.23
C ASN A 289 -16.42 39.94 -15.90
N ILE A 290 -15.40 39.10 -15.72
CA ILE A 290 -14.59 39.08 -14.49
C ILE A 290 -13.96 40.45 -14.27
N GLY A 291 -14.12 40.98 -13.05
CA GLY A 291 -13.64 42.31 -12.67
C GLY A 291 -14.65 43.44 -12.92
N GLY A 292 -15.75 43.17 -13.62
CA GLY A 292 -16.88 44.10 -13.76
C GLY A 292 -17.49 44.44 -12.39
N LYS A 293 -17.74 45.73 -12.16
CA LYS A 293 -18.33 46.24 -10.92
C LYS A 293 -19.04 47.58 -11.15
N SER A 294 -20.09 47.85 -10.40
CA SER A 294 -20.65 49.20 -10.27
C SER A 294 -19.67 50.13 -9.54
N SER A 295 -19.75 51.43 -9.80
CA SER A 295 -19.07 52.44 -8.98
C SER A 295 -19.53 52.34 -7.52
N ASP A 296 -20.82 52.10 -7.31
CA ASP A 296 -21.44 52.12 -6.00
C ASP A 296 -21.11 50.90 -5.14
N SER A 297 -21.11 51.11 -3.82
CA SER A 297 -20.96 50.10 -2.78
C SER A 297 -21.91 50.41 -1.62
N PHE A 298 -22.16 49.42 -0.76
CA PHE A 298 -22.78 49.68 0.53
C PHE A 298 -21.86 50.56 1.37
N SER A 299 -22.44 51.36 2.26
CA SER A 299 -21.70 52.21 3.20
C SER A 299 -22.40 52.25 4.57
N GLY A 300 -21.69 52.72 5.59
CA GLY A 300 -22.17 52.78 6.97
C GLY A 300 -21.45 51.82 7.93
N ALA A 301 -21.83 51.88 9.20
CA ALA A 301 -21.31 51.03 10.26
C ALA A 301 -21.63 49.55 10.01
N LYS A 302 -20.87 48.64 10.63
CA LYS A 302 -20.98 47.18 10.46
C LYS A 302 -22.43 46.66 10.50
N ASP A 303 -23.22 47.15 11.46
CA ASP A 303 -24.59 46.68 11.71
C ASP A 303 -25.68 47.59 11.10
N ASN A 304 -25.29 48.56 10.26
CA ASN A 304 -26.22 49.49 9.61
C ASN A 304 -25.75 49.90 8.19
N LYS A 305 -25.27 48.92 7.41
CA LYS A 305 -24.87 49.14 6.02
C LYS A 305 -26.10 49.28 5.12
N LYS A 306 -26.03 50.24 4.20
CA LYS A 306 -27.07 50.54 3.21
C LYS A 306 -26.48 51.02 1.89
N PHE A 307 -27.22 50.79 0.82
CA PHE A 307 -26.98 51.39 -0.48
C PHE A 307 -27.86 52.62 -0.61
N THR A 308 -27.27 53.78 -0.90
CA THR A 308 -27.97 55.06 -1.00
C THR A 308 -27.83 55.60 -2.41
N PHE A 309 -28.93 56.06 -3.01
CA PHE A 309 -28.92 56.70 -4.32
C PHE A 309 -29.96 57.82 -4.39
N ILE A 310 -29.71 58.80 -5.24
CA ILE A 310 -30.62 59.92 -5.50
C ILE A 310 -31.42 59.59 -6.76
N SER A 311 -32.74 59.74 -6.71
CA SER A 311 -33.59 59.53 -7.89
C SER A 311 -33.31 60.56 -8.98
N GLU A 312 -33.71 60.27 -10.21
CA GLU A 312 -33.78 61.29 -11.25
C GLU A 312 -34.73 62.43 -10.84
N SER A 313 -34.46 63.65 -11.33
CA SER A 313 -35.28 64.82 -11.05
C SER A 313 -36.64 64.69 -11.72
N GLN A 314 -37.72 64.81 -10.95
CA GLN A 314 -39.09 64.73 -11.43
C GLN A 314 -39.82 66.07 -11.23
N THR A 315 -40.82 66.33 -12.08
CA THR A 315 -41.74 67.46 -11.93
C THR A 315 -43.16 66.93 -11.79
N VAL A 316 -43.89 67.45 -10.81
CA VAL A 316 -45.33 67.23 -10.70
C VAL A 316 -46.03 68.28 -11.56
N ARG A 317 -46.84 67.82 -12.51
CA ARG A 317 -47.74 68.65 -13.30
C ARG A 317 -49.18 68.39 -12.89
N ILE A 318 -49.86 69.44 -12.46
CA ILE A 318 -51.30 69.44 -12.20
C ILE A 318 -51.95 70.25 -13.31
N SER A 319 -52.79 69.59 -14.12
CA SER A 319 -53.57 70.24 -15.15
C SER A 319 -55.06 70.00 -14.92
N GLY A 320 -55.85 71.05 -15.08
CA GLY A 320 -57.30 71.01 -15.04
C GLY A 320 -57.90 72.19 -15.79
N SER A 321 -59.22 72.31 -15.74
CA SER A 321 -59.96 73.46 -16.24
C SER A 321 -61.02 73.80 -15.21
N THR A 322 -61.33 75.08 -15.04
CA THR A 322 -62.60 75.43 -14.41
C THR A 322 -63.74 74.94 -15.28
N ASP A 323 -64.92 74.72 -14.70
CA ASP A 323 -66.13 74.58 -15.51
C ASP A 323 -66.41 75.91 -16.23
N GLY A 324 -67.11 75.84 -17.37
CA GLY A 324 -67.45 77.01 -18.16
C GLY A 324 -68.49 77.88 -17.44
N HIS A 325 -68.22 79.18 -17.29
CA HIS A 325 -69.17 80.13 -16.71
C HIS A 325 -69.50 81.25 -17.69
N GLY A 326 -70.78 81.52 -17.87
CA GLY A 326 -71.30 82.62 -18.68
C GLY A 326 -71.90 83.66 -17.75
N LEU A 327 -71.51 84.92 -17.90
CA LEU A 327 -72.02 85.99 -17.03
C LEU A 327 -73.54 86.11 -17.17
N THR A 328 -74.23 86.04 -16.04
CA THR A 328 -75.65 86.36 -15.92
C THR A 328 -75.86 87.87 -15.84
N ALA A 329 -77.10 88.34 -16.03
CA ALA A 329 -77.42 89.76 -15.96
C ALA A 329 -77.05 90.39 -14.60
N ASP A 330 -77.21 89.65 -13.50
CA ASP A 330 -76.86 90.11 -12.16
C ASP A 330 -75.34 90.22 -11.95
N GLU A 331 -74.54 89.43 -12.67
CA GLU A 331 -73.07 89.43 -12.60
C GLU A 331 -72.43 90.52 -13.47
N ASN A 332 -73.21 91.22 -14.31
CA ASN A 332 -72.72 92.26 -15.22
C ASN A 332 -72.54 93.64 -14.55
N GLY A 333 -73.00 93.80 -13.31
CA GLY A 333 -72.93 95.04 -12.53
C GLY A 333 -73.84 96.17 -13.08
N PRO A 334 -74.18 97.18 -12.28
CA PRO A 334 -75.01 98.29 -12.77
C PRO A 334 -74.28 99.04 -13.90
N HIS A 335 -74.90 99.11 -15.08
CA HIS A 335 -74.42 99.92 -16.20
C HIS A 335 -75.55 100.78 -16.76
N GLN A 336 -75.19 101.91 -17.37
CA GLN A 336 -76.12 102.86 -18.00
C GLN A 336 -75.73 103.08 -19.46
N HIS A 337 -76.72 103.20 -20.34
CA HIS A 337 -76.51 103.55 -21.74
C HIS A 337 -76.72 105.06 -21.93
N GLU A 338 -75.65 105.80 -22.24
CA GLU A 338 -75.77 107.18 -22.71
C GLU A 338 -75.93 107.18 -24.24
N GLN A 339 -77.17 107.17 -24.73
CA GLN A 339 -77.46 107.61 -26.10
C GLN A 339 -77.46 109.13 -26.12
N GLY A 340 -76.44 109.74 -26.74
CA GLY A 340 -76.35 111.19 -26.89
C GLY A 340 -77.12 111.70 -28.11
N GLU A 341 -78.44 111.88 -28.01
CA GLU A 341 -79.11 112.91 -28.81
C GLU A 341 -79.02 114.23 -28.05
N THR A 342 -78.28 115.20 -28.60
CA THR A 342 -77.97 116.47 -27.92
C THR A 342 -79.17 117.42 -28.06
N LEU A 343 -79.96 117.55 -27.00
CA LEU A 343 -81.02 118.57 -26.86
C LEU A 343 -80.55 119.65 -25.88
N ASN A 344 -79.96 120.74 -26.39
CA ASN A 344 -79.74 121.93 -25.55
C ASN A 344 -80.03 123.25 -26.29
N ARG A 345 -81.32 123.62 -26.19
CA ARG A 345 -81.92 124.82 -25.56
C ARG A 345 -81.37 126.25 -25.78
N GLN A 346 -80.19 126.51 -26.36
CA GLN A 346 -79.67 127.90 -26.46
C GLN A 346 -79.16 128.34 -27.83
N GLY A 347 -79.43 127.58 -28.90
CA GLY A 347 -79.06 127.97 -30.27
C GLY A 347 -80.12 127.58 -31.28
N LYS A 348 -81.27 128.26 -31.27
CA LYS A 348 -82.33 128.07 -32.27
C LYS A 348 -82.33 129.23 -33.27
N CYS A 349 -82.26 128.81 -34.52
CA CYS A 349 -83.06 129.29 -35.65
C CYS A 349 -82.63 130.56 -36.38
N HIS A 350 -82.19 130.31 -37.62
CA HIS A 350 -82.40 131.11 -38.82
C HIS A 350 -83.52 132.16 -38.67
N ASN A 351 -83.11 133.41 -38.52
CA ASN A 351 -83.67 134.59 -39.17
C ASN A 351 -85.21 134.77 -39.13
N GLY A 352 -85.75 135.07 -37.95
CA GLY A 352 -87.04 135.74 -37.80
C GLY A 352 -88.07 134.94 -37.01
N TYR A 353 -88.59 135.58 -35.97
CA TYR A 353 -89.59 135.12 -35.01
C TYR A 353 -90.62 134.10 -35.53
N THR A 354 -90.82 133.02 -34.76
CA THR A 354 -92.02 132.17 -34.81
C THR A 354 -92.95 132.59 -33.67
N GLU A 355 -94.22 132.82 -33.97
CA GLU A 355 -95.26 133.22 -33.00
C GLU A 355 -96.01 132.01 -32.41
N ASP A 356 -95.54 130.78 -32.67
CA ASP A 356 -96.13 129.56 -32.11
C ASP A 356 -95.74 129.39 -30.64
N ASN A 357 -96.72 129.62 -29.76
CA ASN A 357 -96.63 129.56 -28.32
C ASN A 357 -97.32 128.30 -27.75
N THR A 358 -97.36 127.22 -28.52
CA THR A 358 -97.83 125.92 -28.04
C THR A 358 -96.66 125.11 -27.46
N ASP A 359 -96.81 124.63 -26.21
CA ASP A 359 -95.84 123.80 -25.47
C ASP A 359 -95.61 122.42 -26.13
N ARG A 360 -94.97 122.39 -27.31
CA ARG A 360 -94.53 121.15 -27.98
C ARG A 360 -93.12 121.31 -28.52
N ASP A 361 -92.20 120.52 -27.96
CA ASP A 361 -90.80 120.45 -28.40
C ASP A 361 -90.68 119.67 -29.71
N TRP A 362 -90.07 120.27 -30.73
CA TRP A 362 -89.82 119.63 -32.03
C TRP A 362 -88.32 119.33 -32.23
N VAL A 363 -88.03 118.11 -32.71
CA VAL A 363 -86.71 117.67 -33.20
C VAL A 363 -86.69 117.83 -34.72
N ASP A 364 -85.69 118.54 -35.25
CA ASP A 364 -85.59 118.92 -36.66
C ASP A 364 -85.09 117.75 -37.52
N GLY A 365 -86.01 117.08 -38.21
CA GLY A 365 -85.74 116.14 -39.30
C GLY A 365 -85.83 116.87 -40.63
N GLY A 366 -84.70 117.23 -41.22
CA GLY A 366 -84.60 118.19 -42.32
C GLY A 366 -85.53 118.00 -43.54
N ARG A 367 -86.08 119.15 -43.96
CA ARG A 367 -86.65 119.60 -45.26
C ARG A 367 -87.95 118.97 -45.85
N ARG A 368 -89.04 119.70 -45.56
CA ARG A 368 -90.09 120.28 -46.44
C ARG A 368 -90.67 119.40 -47.58
N GLY A 369 -91.58 118.51 -47.21
CA GLY A 369 -92.62 117.92 -48.06
C GLY A 369 -93.89 117.65 -47.22
N PRO A 370 -95.09 117.43 -47.81
CA PRO A 370 -96.37 117.51 -47.09
C PRO A 370 -96.64 116.43 -46.03
N GLU A 371 -95.81 115.39 -45.93
CA GLU A 371 -95.97 114.31 -44.93
C GLU A 371 -94.60 113.86 -44.37
N PRO A 372 -94.26 114.14 -43.09
CA PRO A 372 -93.02 113.66 -42.47
C PRO A 372 -93.16 112.19 -41.98
N PRO A 373 -92.30 111.25 -42.42
CA PRO A 373 -92.24 109.90 -41.87
C PRO A 373 -91.49 109.86 -40.51
N ASN A 374 -92.12 109.24 -39.51
CA ASN A 374 -91.55 109.04 -38.17
C ASN A 374 -90.75 107.72 -38.11
N TYR A 375 -89.43 107.76 -37.90
CA TYR A 375 -88.66 106.58 -37.49
C TYR A 375 -88.20 106.71 -36.03
N ARG A 376 -88.27 105.60 -35.28
CA ARG A 376 -87.88 105.48 -33.87
C ARG A 376 -86.53 104.76 -33.78
N ALA A 377 -85.60 105.19 -32.94
CA ALA A 377 -84.40 104.42 -32.65
C ALA A 377 -84.77 103.10 -31.93
N TYR A 378 -84.17 101.99 -32.36
CA TYR A 378 -84.36 100.66 -31.78
C TYR A 378 -83.00 100.08 -31.42
N THR A 379 -82.83 99.58 -30.20
CA THR A 379 -81.66 98.81 -29.77
C THR A 379 -82.03 97.34 -29.64
N PHE A 380 -81.13 96.43 -30.00
CA PHE A 380 -81.29 94.99 -29.83
C PHE A 380 -80.17 94.44 -28.95
N PRO A 381 -80.40 93.35 -28.19
CA PRO A 381 -79.34 92.65 -27.49
C PRO A 381 -78.22 92.25 -28.46
N SER A 382 -76.97 92.54 -28.12
CA SER A 382 -75.79 92.09 -28.86
C SER A 382 -74.87 91.29 -27.93
N GLY A 383 -74.50 90.07 -28.36
CA GLY A 383 -73.68 89.12 -27.61
C GLY A 383 -74.49 87.98 -26.96
N LYS A 384 -73.94 86.75 -26.98
CA LYS A 384 -74.61 85.53 -26.45
C LYS A 384 -74.17 85.13 -25.03
N GLY A 385 -73.19 85.82 -24.44
CA GLY A 385 -72.71 85.53 -23.07
C GLY A 385 -72.26 84.08 -22.86
N ASN A 386 -71.75 83.42 -23.90
CA ASN A 386 -71.47 81.99 -23.85
C ASN A 386 -70.50 81.63 -22.70
N PRO A 387 -70.72 80.50 -22.01
CA PRO A 387 -69.80 80.06 -20.96
C PRO A 387 -68.38 79.87 -21.50
N HIS A 388 -67.38 80.33 -20.75
CA HIS A 388 -65.99 80.03 -21.03
C HIS A 388 -65.26 79.56 -19.76
N SER A 389 -64.21 78.78 -19.97
CA SER A 389 -63.41 78.21 -18.89
C SER A 389 -61.97 78.71 -18.92
N HIS A 390 -61.30 78.62 -17.77
CA HIS A 390 -59.88 78.92 -17.64
C HIS A 390 -59.09 77.63 -17.37
N PRO A 391 -57.99 77.38 -18.10
CA PRO A 391 -57.12 76.25 -17.81
C PRO A 391 -56.32 76.52 -16.52
N ILE A 392 -56.26 75.52 -15.65
CA ILE A 392 -55.31 75.46 -14.53
C ILE A 392 -54.11 74.65 -14.99
N ASN A 393 -52.93 75.23 -14.90
CA ASN A 393 -51.69 74.55 -15.25
C ASN A 393 -50.58 74.93 -14.25
N LEU A 394 -50.35 74.05 -13.28
CA LEU A 394 -49.34 74.21 -12.25
C LEU A 394 -48.26 73.15 -12.46
N THR A 395 -47.02 73.58 -12.57
CA THR A 395 -45.87 72.67 -12.64
C THR A 395 -44.91 73.02 -11.51
N SER A 396 -44.64 72.04 -10.65
CA SER A 396 -43.62 72.18 -9.60
C SER A 396 -42.22 72.24 -10.19
N GLY A 397 -41.28 72.87 -9.47
CA GLY A 397 -39.86 72.80 -9.80
C GLY A 397 -39.35 71.35 -9.75
N GLY A 398 -38.27 71.07 -10.49
CA GLY A 398 -37.63 69.76 -10.45
C GLY A 398 -37.16 69.42 -9.03
N HIS A 399 -37.47 68.22 -8.55
CA HIS A 399 -36.97 67.71 -7.28
C HIS A 399 -36.55 66.25 -7.40
N ASN A 400 -35.64 65.81 -6.52
CA ASN A 400 -35.15 64.44 -6.44
C ASN A 400 -35.37 63.88 -5.03
N HIS A 401 -35.32 62.56 -4.91
CA HIS A 401 -35.52 61.86 -3.63
C HIS A 401 -34.24 61.16 -3.23
N SER A 402 -33.89 61.21 -1.95
CA SER A 402 -32.78 60.41 -1.40
C SER A 402 -33.33 59.06 -0.94
N ASN A 403 -32.93 57.99 -1.61
CA ASN A 403 -33.42 56.64 -1.38
C ASN A 403 -32.35 55.80 -0.68
N ASN A 404 -32.78 54.88 0.18
CA ASN A 404 -31.92 53.90 0.84
C ASN A 404 -32.48 52.49 0.64
N VAL A 405 -31.62 51.55 0.24
CA VAL A 405 -31.95 50.14 0.11
C VAL A 405 -31.05 49.34 1.06
N THR A 406 -31.68 48.48 1.86
CA THR A 406 -30.98 47.49 2.69
C THR A 406 -31.80 46.20 2.75
N VAL A 407 -31.11 45.08 2.91
CA VAL A 407 -31.70 43.75 3.08
C VAL A 407 -31.11 43.13 4.36
N PRO A 408 -31.77 42.19 5.04
CA PRO A 408 -31.12 41.46 6.13
C PRO A 408 -29.82 40.81 5.64
N TYR A 409 -28.71 41.08 6.32
CA TYR A 409 -27.39 40.62 5.89
C TYR A 409 -26.54 40.09 7.06
N TYR A 410 -25.57 39.23 6.73
CA TYR A 410 -24.49 38.81 7.61
C TYR A 410 -23.17 39.02 6.87
N ILE A 411 -22.16 39.60 7.53
CA ILE A 411 -20.89 39.96 6.88
C ILE A 411 -19.90 38.81 7.03
N LEU A 412 -19.48 38.25 5.89
CA LEU A 412 -18.30 37.39 5.76
C LEU A 412 -17.23 38.14 4.96
N ALA A 413 -15.96 37.90 5.28
CA ALA A 413 -14.87 38.39 4.45
C ALA A 413 -14.76 37.53 3.20
N PHE A 414 -14.43 38.14 2.05
CA PHE A 414 -14.03 37.39 0.87
C PHE A 414 -12.51 37.34 0.80
N ILE A 415 -11.95 36.14 0.84
CA ILE A 415 -10.51 35.91 0.67
C ILE A 415 -10.24 35.15 -0.63
N ILE A 416 -9.12 35.43 -1.26
CA ILE A 416 -8.68 34.85 -2.53
C ILE A 416 -7.41 34.05 -2.36
N LYS A 417 -7.33 32.89 -3.02
CA LYS A 417 -6.14 32.05 -3.02
C LYS A 417 -5.02 32.73 -3.83
N LEU A 418 -3.87 32.94 -3.18
CA LEU A 418 -2.66 33.55 -3.74
C LEU A 418 -1.81 32.60 -4.58
#